data_AF-A0AAE3EHW4-F1
#
_entry.id   AF-A0AAE3EHW4-F1
#
_cell.length_a   1.000
_cell.length_b   1.000
_cell.length_c   1.000
_cell.angle_alpha   90.00
_cell.angle_beta   90.00
_cell.angle_gamma   90.00
#
_symmetry.space_group_name_H-M   'P 1'
#
loop_
_entity.id
_entity.type
_entity.pdbx_description
1 polymer ?
#
loop_
_entity_poly.entity_id
_entity_poly.type
_entity_poly.pdbx_seq_one_letter_code
_entity_poly.pdbx_strand_id
1 'polypeptide(L)'
;MDTIDPRFLSFDYKITFNVFKKPRWIPTRVYDDGKKTYITFGEEVLQMELPGIFENKADVVNYRPQGNLIVIDKLIERVTVKYKKERITIEKKKG
;
A
#
# COMPACT_ATOMS: atom_id res chain seq x y z
N MET A 1 -4.76 24.37 3.70
CA MET A 1 -5.02 22.93 3.85
C MET A 1 -5.10 22.36 2.46
N ASP A 2 -4.28 21.35 2.13
CA ASP A 2 -4.49 20.60 0.89
C ASP A 2 -5.84 19.89 1.00
N THR A 3 -6.87 20.43 0.36
CA THR A 3 -8.20 19.81 0.33
C THR A 3 -8.15 18.59 -0.58
N ILE A 4 -8.53 17.42 -0.07
CA ILE A 4 -8.73 16.22 -0.89
C ILE A 4 -10.00 16.44 -1.71
N ASP A 5 -9.87 16.45 -3.04
CA ASP A 5 -11.00 16.50 -3.95
C ASP A 5 -11.47 15.07 -4.26
N PRO A 6 -12.72 14.70 -3.91
CA PRO A 6 -13.23 13.35 -4.13
C PRO A 6 -13.16 12.88 -5.60
N ARG A 7 -13.11 13.80 -6.57
CA ARG A 7 -13.07 13.47 -8.01
C ARG A 7 -11.74 12.86 -8.45
N PHE A 8 -10.67 13.06 -7.69
CA PHE A 8 -9.36 12.47 -7.98
C PHE A 8 -9.11 11.19 -7.18
N LEU A 9 -10.06 10.77 -6.34
CA LEU A 9 -9.93 9.50 -5.63
C LEU A 9 -10.03 8.34 -6.62
N SER A 10 -9.01 7.49 -6.63
CA SER A 10 -9.04 6.26 -7.40
C SER A 10 -8.74 5.05 -6.52
N PHE A 11 -9.65 4.08 -6.56
CA PHE A 11 -9.58 2.82 -5.81
C PHE A 11 -9.13 1.66 -6.71
N ASP A 12 -8.66 1.96 -7.92
CA ASP A 12 -8.34 0.98 -8.96
C ASP A 12 -6.98 0.33 -8.76
N TYR A 13 -6.87 -0.41 -7.67
CA TYR A 13 -5.70 -1.19 -7.33
C TYR A 13 -6.03 -2.68 -7.26
N LYS A 14 -5.03 -3.50 -7.58
CA LYS A 14 -5.07 -4.95 -7.46
C LYS A 14 -4.01 -5.39 -6.47
N ILE A 15 -4.41 -6.24 -5.53
CA ILE A 15 -3.50 -6.88 -4.58
C ILE A 15 -3.31 -8.33 -5.02
N THR A 16 -2.06 -8.74 -5.21
CA THR A 16 -1.70 -10.13 -5.52
C THR A 16 -0.77 -10.69 -4.46
N PHE A 17 -0.94 -11.97 -4.16
CA PHE A 17 -0.18 -12.70 -3.14
C PHE A 17 -0.17 -14.18 -3.49
N ASN A 18 0.68 -14.96 -2.82
CA ASN A 18 0.67 -16.42 -2.98
C ASN A 18 -0.63 -16.98 -2.39
N VAL A 19 -1.49 -17.55 -3.23
CA VAL A 19 -2.83 -18.05 -2.84
C VAL A 19 -2.80 -19.11 -1.73
N PHE A 20 -1.73 -19.91 -1.65
CA PHE A 20 -1.55 -20.90 -0.58
C PHE A 20 -1.06 -20.30 0.74
N LYS A 21 -0.66 -19.02 0.72
CA LYS A 21 -0.12 -18.30 1.87
C LYS A 21 -0.59 -16.86 1.88
N LYS A 22 -1.91 -16.67 2.04
CA LYS A 22 -2.50 -15.34 2.25
C LYS A 22 -1.93 -14.72 3.54
N PRO A 23 -1.22 -13.59 3.47
CA PRO A 23 -0.72 -12.93 4.67
C PRO A 23 -1.89 -12.44 5.52
N ARG A 24 -1.77 -12.56 6.85
CA ARG A 24 -2.80 -12.05 7.77
C ARG A 24 -2.94 -10.53 7.71
N TRP A 25 -1.83 -9.85 7.44
CA TRP A 25 -1.70 -8.38 7.34
C TRP A 25 -2.01 -7.84 5.94
N ILE A 26 -2.85 -8.50 5.15
CA ILE A 26 -3.19 -7.98 3.82
C ILE A 26 -3.91 -6.62 3.95
N PRO A 27 -3.56 -5.59 3.14
CA PRO A 27 -4.29 -4.33 3.15
C PRO A 27 -5.78 -4.54 2.95
N THR A 28 -6.58 -3.81 3.72
CA THR A 28 -8.03 -3.74 3.58
C THR A 28 -8.44 -2.76 2.50
N ARG A 29 -7.58 -1.77 2.19
CA ARG A 29 -7.83 -0.76 1.16
C ARG A 29 -6.53 -0.19 0.58
N VAL A 30 -6.56 0.10 -0.71
CA VAL A 30 -5.54 0.89 -1.41
C VAL A 30 -6.26 1.90 -2.30
N TYR A 31 -5.84 3.15 -2.24
CA TYR A 31 -6.36 4.23 -3.09
C TYR A 31 -5.35 5.36 -3.23
N ASP A 32 -5.57 6.26 -4.16
CA ASP A 32 -4.83 7.51 -4.28
C ASP A 32 -5.79 8.70 -4.43
N ASP A 33 -5.27 9.91 -4.21
CA ASP A 33 -6.00 11.18 -4.38
C ASP A 33 -5.54 11.97 -5.62
N GLY A 34 -4.90 11.28 -6.59
CA GLY A 34 -4.24 11.91 -7.73
C GLY A 34 -2.85 12.49 -7.43
N LYS A 35 -2.38 12.46 -6.17
CA LYS A 35 -1.04 12.94 -5.79
C LYS A 35 -0.28 11.95 -4.90
N LYS A 36 -0.98 11.36 -3.92
CA LYS A 36 -0.43 10.48 -2.89
C LYS A 36 -1.18 9.16 -2.90
N THR A 37 -0.47 8.08 -2.57
CA THR A 37 -1.07 6.76 -2.41
C THR A 37 -1.26 6.44 -0.93
N TYR A 38 -2.41 5.88 -0.61
CA TYR A 38 -2.86 5.50 0.73
C TYR A 38 -3.06 4.00 0.78
N ILE A 39 -2.43 3.33 1.76
CA ILE A 39 -2.57 1.89 1.99
C ILE A 39 -3.07 1.70 3.42
N THR A 40 -4.29 1.17 3.58
CA THR A 40 -4.87 0.88 4.88
C THR A 40 -4.77 -0.61 5.17
N PHE A 41 -4.22 -0.95 6.33
CA PHE A 41 -4.11 -2.30 6.86
C PHE A 41 -5.19 -2.57 7.91
N GLY A 42 -5.36 -3.82 8.33
CA GLY A 42 -6.09 -4.11 9.57
C GLY A 42 -5.29 -3.66 10.80
N GLU A 43 -5.95 -3.62 11.96
CA GLU A 43 -5.33 -3.16 13.21
C GLU A 43 -4.19 -4.07 13.69
N GLU A 44 -4.13 -5.32 13.22
CA GLU A 44 -3.04 -6.25 13.52
C GLU A 44 -1.66 -5.70 13.15
N VAL A 45 -1.57 -4.78 12.17
CA VAL A 45 -0.30 -4.15 11.79
C VAL A 45 0.27 -3.24 12.89
N LEU A 46 -0.57 -2.73 13.78
CA LEU A 46 -0.14 -1.84 14.88
C LEU A 46 0.77 -2.55 15.88
N GLN A 47 0.71 -3.88 15.94
CA GLN A 47 1.54 -4.73 16.80
C GLN A 47 2.72 -5.37 16.05
N MET A 48 2.89 -5.03 14.76
CA MET A 48 3.91 -5.59 13.90
C MET A 48 5.02 -4.57 13.65
N GLU A 49 6.21 -5.06 13.27
CA GLU A 49 7.21 -4.17 12.65
C GLU A 49 6.65 -3.65 11.34
N LEU A 50 6.93 -2.37 11.04
CA LEU A 50 6.44 -1.74 9.83
C LEU A 50 6.93 -2.48 8.57
N PRO A 51 6.05 -2.76 7.60
CA PRO A 51 6.45 -3.49 6.41
C PRO A 51 7.38 -2.66 5.53
N GLY A 52 8.35 -3.30 4.90
CA GLY A 52 9.15 -2.66 3.85
C GLY A 52 8.33 -2.53 2.57
N ILE A 53 8.29 -1.34 1.98
CA ILE A 53 7.63 -1.08 0.70
C ILE A 53 8.70 -0.80 -0.35
N PHE A 54 8.58 -1.47 -1.49
CA PHE A 54 9.57 -1.41 -2.55
C PHE A 54 8.90 -1.23 -3.91
N GLU A 55 9.34 -0.28 -4.74
CA GLU A 55 8.89 -0.20 -6.14
C GLU A 55 9.52 -1.30 -6.99
N ASN A 56 10.81 -1.52 -6.77
CA ASN A 56 11.63 -2.48 -7.49
C ASN A 56 12.29 -3.47 -6.51
N LYS A 57 13.21 -4.31 -6.96
CA LYS A 57 13.93 -5.21 -6.04
C LYS A 57 14.80 -4.48 -5.01
N ALA A 58 15.22 -3.25 -5.32
CA ALA A 58 16.17 -2.47 -4.51
C ALA A 58 15.62 -1.11 -4.04
N ASP A 59 14.61 -0.55 -4.71
CA ASP A 59 14.16 0.82 -4.43
C ASP A 59 13.13 0.84 -3.32
N VAL A 60 13.58 1.21 -2.12
CA VAL A 60 12.72 1.43 -0.95
C VAL A 60 11.89 2.69 -1.16
N VAL A 61 10.58 2.56 -0.99
CA VAL A 61 9.66 3.69 -1.04
C VAL A 61 9.63 4.34 0.34
N ASN A 62 9.93 5.63 0.39
CA ASN A 62 9.69 6.42 1.59
C ASN A 62 8.18 6.56 1.82
N TYR A 63 7.74 6.25 3.03
CA TYR A 63 6.35 6.35 3.44
C TYR A 63 6.24 6.88 4.87
N ARG A 64 5.06 7.38 5.21
CA ARG A 64 4.72 7.91 6.54
C ARG A 64 3.61 7.06 7.16
N PRO A 65 3.85 6.36 8.28
CA PRO A 65 2.80 5.64 9.00
C PRO A 65 1.90 6.61 9.80
N GLN A 66 0.60 6.32 9.83
CA GLN A 66 -0.42 7.00 10.61
C GLN A 66 -1.40 5.95 11.16
N GLY A 67 -1.06 5.33 12.29
CA GLY A 67 -1.77 4.14 12.77
C GLY A 67 -1.66 2.99 11.77
N ASN A 68 -2.80 2.44 11.33
CA ASN A 68 -2.87 1.39 10.31
C ASN A 68 -2.88 1.92 8.87
N LEU A 69 -2.73 3.23 8.67
CA LEU A 69 -2.61 3.88 7.37
C LEU A 69 -1.15 4.14 7.04
N ILE A 70 -0.75 3.78 5.82
CA ILE A 70 0.52 4.20 5.22
C ILE A 70 0.24 5.24 4.14
N VAL A 71 0.94 6.36 4.22
CA VAL A 71 0.91 7.43 3.22
C VAL A 71 2.22 7.43 2.43
N ILE A 72 2.12 7.25 1.12
CA ILE A 72 3.23 7.39 0.18
C ILE A 72 3.03 8.72 -0.54
N ASP A 73 4.01 9.63 -0.45
CA ASP A 73 3.93 10.97 -1.04
C ASP A 73 4.19 10.97 -2.57
N LYS A 74 3.64 9.97 -3.27
CA LYS A 74 3.59 9.84 -4.73
C LYS A 74 2.49 8.86 -5.17
N LEU A 75 2.15 8.94 -6.45
CA LEU A 75 1.41 7.87 -7.14
C LEU A 75 2.32 6.66 -7.36
N ILE A 76 1.77 5.47 -7.19
CA ILE A 76 2.46 4.22 -7.48
C ILE A 76 1.81 3.50 -8.67
N GLU A 77 2.65 2.91 -9.51
CA GLU A 77 2.21 1.95 -10.54
C GLU A 77 2.21 0.52 -10.00
N ARG A 78 3.28 0.15 -9.30
CA ARG A 78 3.45 -1.17 -8.68
C ARG A 78 4.41 -1.08 -7.52
N VAL A 79 4.05 -1.68 -6.38
CA VAL A 79 4.95 -1.87 -5.24
C VAL A 79 4.83 -3.28 -4.67
N THR A 80 5.91 -3.78 -4.10
CA THR A 80 5.94 -4.96 -3.27
C THR A 80 5.97 -4.53 -1.80
N VAL A 81 5.03 -5.03 -1.01
CA VAL A 81 5.04 -4.89 0.45
C VAL A 81 5.56 -6.19 1.05
N LYS A 82 6.59 -6.11 1.89
CA LYS A 82 7.24 -7.27 2.52
C LYS A 82 7.16 -7.16 4.04
N TYR A 83 6.82 -8.27 4.67
CA TYR A 83 6.94 -8.45 6.12
C TYR A 83 7.43 -9.87 6.41
N LYS A 84 8.57 -9.98 7.10
CA LYS A 84 9.25 -11.26 7.35
C LYS A 84 9.45 -12.05 6.04
N LYS A 85 8.86 -13.25 5.94
CA LYS A 85 8.95 -14.14 4.76
C LYS A 85 7.74 -14.02 3.83
N GLU A 86 6.86 -13.06 4.08
CA GLU A 86 5.62 -12.86 3.33
C GLU A 86 5.72 -11.59 2.50
N ARG A 87 5.05 -11.61 1.34
CA ARG A 87 4.99 -10.46 0.44
C ARG A 87 3.66 -10.42 -0.29
N ILE A 88 3.24 -9.21 -0.62
CA ILE A 88 2.16 -8.94 -1.55
C ILE A 88 2.66 -7.94 -2.60
N THR A 89 2.01 -7.92 -3.75
CA THR A 89 2.20 -6.88 -4.76
C THR A 89 0.92 -6.08 -4.88
N ILE A 90 1.04 -4.77 -4.80
CA ILE A 90 -0.04 -3.80 -5.04
C ILE A 90 0.28 -3.14 -6.38
N GLU A 91 -0.67 -3.18 -7.32
CA GLU A 91 -0.50 -2.57 -8.64
C GLU A 91 -1.73 -1.76 -9.04
N LYS A 92 -1.50 -0.60 -9.66
CA LYS A 92 -2.55 0.20 -10.29
C LYS A 92 -3.11 -0.61 -11.45
N LYS A 93 -4.43 -0.73 -11.53
CA LYS A 93 -5.08 -1.32 -12.70
C LYS A 93 -4.91 -0.33 -13.85
N LYS A 94 -4.32 -0.80 -14.95
CA LYS A 94 -4.33 -0.04 -16.20
C LYS A 94 -5.74 -0.13 -16.78
N GLY A 95 -6.34 1.03 -17.04
CA GLY A 95 -7.59 1.15 -17.79
C GLY A 95 -7.40 0.80 -19.25
#